data_AF-A0A973CBN0-F1
#
_entry.id   AF-A0A973CBN0-F1
#
_cell.length_a   1.000
_cell.length_b   1.000
_cell.length_c   1.000
_cell.angle_alpha   90.00
_cell.angle_beta   90.00
_cell.angle_gamma   90.00
#
_symmetry.space_group_name_H-M   'P 1'
#
loop_
_entity.id
_entity.type
_entity.pdbx_description
1 polymer ?
#
loop_
_entity_poly.entity_id
_entity_poly.type
_entity_poly.pdbx_seq_one_letter_code
_entity_poly.pdbx_strand_id
1 'polypeptide(L)'
;MKLILNENSQMRNLVMVAAVIIILGGIKIATPIIIPFLLAVFIAIICNPLVNVITRCRIPRAIAIFVVLMLAITIGLSITSVIGSSVQQLTSNIGDYQSQIRGHYGDLVVFLSKYNIKISSDTLLEYFNPGTAVTMVSSMVSSLSGVMANIVLILLTVVFMLFEGDVLPKKLHLMFKDPDFKLAQLDKFLDSVNKYVAIKTLVSIATGITVGLMLFLMDVDFYLLWGLIAFLLNYVPNI
;
A
#
# COMPACT_ATOMS: atom_id res chain seq x y z
N MET A 1 -11.89 40.08 -44.86
CA MET A 1 -12.07 38.61 -44.70
C MET A 1 -11.05 37.98 -43.74
N LYS A 2 -9.75 38.29 -43.79
CA LYS A 2 -8.73 37.77 -42.85
C LYS A 2 -8.95 38.13 -41.36
N LEU A 3 -9.53 39.30 -41.06
CA LEU A 3 -9.80 39.75 -39.68
C LEU A 3 -10.91 38.93 -38.99
N ILE A 4 -11.95 38.52 -39.73
CA ILE A 4 -13.11 37.79 -39.17
C ILE A 4 -12.77 36.32 -38.86
N LEU A 5 -11.82 35.73 -39.60
CA LEU A 5 -11.33 34.37 -39.33
C LEU A 5 -10.44 34.30 -38.08
N ASN A 6 -9.76 35.40 -37.73
CA ASN A 6 -8.85 35.44 -36.58
C ASN A 6 -9.61 35.51 -35.25
N GLU A 7 -10.71 36.27 -35.16
CA GLU A 7 -11.52 36.37 -33.94
C GLU A 7 -12.15 35.03 -33.54
N ASN A 8 -12.67 34.27 -34.49
CA ASN A 8 -13.20 32.92 -34.21
C ASN A 8 -12.12 31.96 -33.69
N SER A 9 -10.88 32.12 -34.17
CA SER A 9 -9.76 31.30 -33.68
C SER A 9 -9.34 31.69 -32.26
N GLN A 10 -9.35 32.98 -31.93
CA GLN A 10 -9.03 33.49 -30.59
C GLN A 10 -10.12 33.13 -29.58
N MET A 11 -11.40 33.27 -29.94
CA MET A 11 -12.52 32.89 -29.09
C MET A 11 -12.54 31.38 -28.83
N ARG A 12 -12.28 30.56 -29.85
CA ARG A 12 -12.14 29.10 -29.70
C ARG A 12 -10.98 28.75 -28.75
N ASN A 13 -9.83 29.41 -28.88
CA ASN A 13 -8.69 29.16 -28.01
C ASN A 13 -8.98 29.59 -26.56
N LEU A 14 -9.65 30.72 -26.34
CA LEU A 14 -10.06 31.18 -25.02
C LEU A 14 -11.03 30.19 -24.34
N VAL A 15 -12.03 29.71 -25.10
CA VAL A 15 -12.99 28.71 -24.62
C VAL A 15 -12.29 27.38 -24.31
N MET A 16 -11.33 26.94 -25.13
CA MET A 16 -10.56 25.72 -24.84
C MET A 16 -9.74 25.87 -23.55
N VAL A 17 -9.07 27.01 -23.35
CA VAL A 17 -8.30 27.27 -22.11
C VAL A 17 -9.24 27.31 -20.90
N ALA A 18 -10.37 28.01 -21.01
CA ALA A 18 -11.36 28.06 -19.94
C ALA A 18 -11.93 26.66 -19.60
N ALA A 19 -12.25 25.87 -20.62
CA ALA A 19 -12.73 24.50 -20.45
C ALA A 19 -11.68 23.62 -19.74
N VAL A 20 -10.40 23.72 -20.14
CA VAL A 20 -9.32 22.97 -19.48
C VAL A 20 -9.18 23.39 -18.01
N ILE A 21 -9.21 24.69 -17.70
CA ILE A 21 -9.12 25.18 -16.32
C ILE A 21 -10.31 24.70 -15.48
N ILE A 22 -11.53 24.74 -16.03
CA ILE A 22 -12.74 24.27 -15.34
C ILE A 22 -12.67 22.76 -15.10
N ILE A 23 -12.21 21.98 -16.08
CA ILE A 23 -12.05 20.52 -15.94
C ILE A 23 -10.99 20.21 -14.87
N LEU A 24 -9.82 20.85 -14.93
CA LEU A 24 -8.75 20.64 -13.94
C LEU A 24 -9.18 21.08 -12.53
N GLY A 25 -9.89 22.21 -12.42
CA GLY A 25 -10.46 22.69 -11.17
C GLY A 25 -11.52 21.74 -10.62
N GLY A 26 -12.42 21.24 -11.48
CA GLY A 26 -13.43 20.25 -11.14
C GLY A 26 -12.82 18.94 -10.65
N ILE A 27 -11.80 18.43 -11.33
CA ILE A 27 -11.04 17.23 -10.91
C ILE A 27 -10.39 17.47 -9.55
N LYS A 28 -9.75 18.64 -9.33
CA LYS A 28 -9.12 18.97 -8.05
C LYS A 28 -10.13 18.98 -6.90
N ILE A 29 -11.32 19.55 -7.11
CA ILE A 29 -12.41 19.56 -6.12
C ILE A 29 -12.94 18.14 -5.89
N ALA A 30 -13.01 17.32 -6.93
CA ALA A 30 -13.48 15.93 -6.86
C ALA A 30 -12.43 14.93 -6.33
N THR A 31 -11.20 15.37 -6.06
CA THR A 31 -10.10 14.54 -5.51
C THR A 31 -10.53 13.62 -4.35
N PRO A 32 -11.32 14.07 -3.35
CA PRO A 32 -11.75 13.21 -2.24
C PRO A 32 -12.59 12.00 -2.66
N ILE A 33 -13.19 12.04 -3.86
CA ILE A 33 -13.99 10.95 -4.45
C ILE A 33 -13.14 10.18 -5.48
N ILE A 34 -12.40 10.90 -6.32
CA ILE A 34 -11.60 10.31 -7.40
C ILE A 34 -10.50 9.42 -6.85
N ILE A 35 -9.81 9.82 -5.77
CA ILE A 35 -8.72 9.02 -5.20
C ILE A 35 -9.23 7.65 -4.68
N PRO A 36 -10.24 7.59 -3.79
CA PRO A 36 -10.78 6.31 -3.34
C PRO A 36 -11.34 5.47 -4.49
N PHE A 37 -11.96 6.10 -5.48
CA PHE A 37 -12.48 5.41 -6.66
C PHE A 37 -11.37 4.74 -7.47
N LEU A 38 -10.29 5.47 -7.78
CA LEU A 38 -9.15 4.93 -8.52
C LEU A 38 -8.47 3.79 -7.74
N LEU A 39 -8.32 3.94 -6.43
CA LEU A 39 -7.78 2.92 -5.54
C LEU A 39 -8.69 1.67 -5.55
N ALA A 40 -10.00 1.86 -5.50
CA ALA A 40 -10.97 0.77 -5.57
C ALA A 40 -10.93 0.03 -6.91
N VAL A 41 -10.73 0.73 -8.04
CA VAL A 41 -10.52 0.09 -9.34
C VAL A 41 -9.28 -0.80 -9.29
N PHE A 42 -8.17 -0.28 -8.78
CA PHE A 42 -6.92 -1.04 -8.67
C PHE A 42 -7.05 -2.27 -7.77
N ILE A 43 -7.66 -2.12 -6.60
CA ILE A 43 -7.95 -3.22 -5.67
C ILE A 43 -8.90 -4.23 -6.33
N ALA A 44 -9.95 -3.79 -7.00
CA ALA A 44 -10.90 -4.67 -7.69
C ALA A 44 -10.19 -5.50 -8.78
N ILE A 45 -9.27 -4.90 -9.55
CA ILE A 45 -8.46 -5.63 -10.53
C ILE A 45 -7.68 -6.77 -9.86
N ILE A 46 -6.97 -6.46 -8.76
CA ILE A 46 -6.16 -7.43 -8.01
C ILE A 46 -7.01 -8.51 -7.35
N CYS A 47 -8.19 -8.15 -6.84
CA CYS A 47 -9.10 -9.07 -6.16
C CYS A 47 -9.92 -9.93 -7.14
N ASN A 48 -10.14 -9.49 -8.38
CA ASN A 48 -10.92 -10.20 -9.38
C ASN A 48 -10.46 -11.66 -9.63
N PRO A 49 -9.16 -11.98 -9.79
CA PRO A 49 -8.73 -13.37 -9.92
C PRO A 49 -9.12 -14.24 -8.72
N LEU A 50 -9.04 -13.71 -7.49
CA LEU A 50 -9.48 -14.42 -6.29
C LEU A 50 -10.99 -14.66 -6.30
N VAL A 51 -11.79 -13.64 -6.64
CA VAL A 51 -13.24 -13.78 -6.78
C VAL A 51 -13.57 -14.85 -7.82
N ASN A 52 -12.89 -14.85 -8.97
CA ASN A 52 -13.11 -15.81 -10.04
C ASN A 52 -12.73 -17.25 -9.68
N VAL A 53 -11.68 -17.44 -8.88
CA VAL A 53 -11.33 -18.78 -8.35
C VAL A 53 -12.44 -19.30 -7.43
N ILE A 54 -12.99 -18.44 -6.55
CA ILE A 54 -14.07 -18.83 -5.64
C ILE A 54 -15.38 -19.10 -6.40
N THR A 55 -15.72 -18.30 -7.42
CA THR A 55 -16.93 -18.53 -8.22
C THR A 55 -16.84 -19.81 -9.06
N ARG A 56 -15.64 -20.21 -9.49
CA ARG A 56 -15.42 -21.51 -10.15
C ARG A 56 -15.77 -22.70 -9.24
N CYS A 57 -15.74 -22.53 -7.91
CA CYS A 57 -16.20 -23.53 -6.94
C CYS A 57 -17.74 -23.57 -6.78
N ARG A 58 -18.51 -23.08 -7.76
CA ARG A 58 -19.99 -22.98 -7.77
C ARG A 58 -20.58 -22.03 -6.71
N ILE A 59 -19.78 -21.13 -6.15
CA ILE A 59 -20.26 -20.12 -5.21
C ILE A 59 -20.79 -18.90 -6.00
N PRO A 60 -22.00 -18.39 -5.69
CA PRO A 60 -22.53 -17.16 -6.29
C PRO A 60 -21.55 -15.99 -6.15
N ARG A 61 -21.45 -15.15 -7.19
CA ARG A 61 -20.47 -14.05 -7.23
C ARG A 61 -20.57 -13.09 -6.06
N ALA A 62 -21.78 -12.78 -5.59
CA ALA A 62 -21.99 -11.94 -4.42
C ALA A 62 -21.30 -12.49 -3.15
N ILE A 63 -21.39 -13.81 -2.93
CA ILE A 63 -20.74 -14.48 -1.81
C ILE A 63 -19.22 -14.48 -2.00
N ALA A 64 -18.74 -14.75 -3.22
CA ALA A 64 -17.31 -14.70 -3.52
C ALA A 64 -16.71 -13.31 -3.24
N ILE A 65 -17.38 -12.23 -3.66
CA ILE A 65 -16.97 -10.85 -3.35
C ILE A 65 -16.93 -10.65 -1.84
N PHE A 66 -18.00 -11.01 -1.12
CA PHE A 66 -18.06 -10.85 0.34
C PHE A 66 -16.92 -11.58 1.06
N VAL A 67 -16.62 -12.83 0.66
CA VAL A 67 -15.51 -13.62 1.22
C VAL A 67 -14.17 -12.96 0.97
N VAL A 68 -13.91 -12.48 -0.26
CA VAL A 68 -12.65 -11.79 -0.59
C VAL A 68 -12.49 -10.49 0.19
N LEU A 69 -13.58 -9.74 0.40
CA LEU A 69 -13.53 -8.51 1.20
C LEU A 69 -13.30 -8.80 2.69
N MET A 70 -13.96 -9.81 3.24
CA MET A 70 -13.72 -10.24 4.62
C MET A 70 -12.28 -10.72 4.81
N LEU A 71 -11.72 -11.44 3.83
CA LEU A 71 -10.31 -11.82 3.83
C LEU A 71 -9.39 -10.58 3.83
N ALA A 72 -9.64 -9.60 2.96
CA ALA A 72 -8.86 -8.37 2.89
C ALA A 72 -8.91 -7.56 4.19
N ILE A 73 -10.10 -7.44 4.81
CA ILE A 73 -10.28 -6.77 6.11
C ILE A 73 -9.50 -7.52 7.19
N THR A 74 -9.62 -8.85 7.24
CA THR A 74 -8.93 -9.68 8.23
C THR A 74 -7.41 -9.53 8.13
N ILE A 75 -6.86 -9.53 6.90
CA ILE A 75 -5.44 -9.30 6.65
C ILE A 75 -5.02 -7.91 7.13
N GLY A 76 -5.77 -6.86 6.77
CA GLY A 76 -5.48 -5.48 7.18
C GLY A 76 -5.49 -5.27 8.70
N LEU A 77 -6.48 -5.87 9.39
CA LEU A 77 -6.56 -5.87 10.85
C LEU A 77 -5.40 -6.64 11.48
N SER A 78 -5.01 -7.79 10.91
CA SER A 78 -3.87 -8.58 11.39
C SER A 78 -2.56 -7.80 11.29
N ILE A 79 -2.31 -7.13 10.16
CA ILE A 79 -1.15 -6.26 9.97
C ILE A 79 -1.13 -5.13 11.02
N THR A 80 -2.26 -4.45 11.20
CA THR A 80 -2.38 -3.35 12.18
C THR A 80 -2.14 -3.85 13.61
N SER A 81 -2.65 -5.04 13.94
CA SER A 81 -2.45 -5.68 15.24
C SER A 81 -0.98 -6.01 15.49
N VAL A 82 -0.29 -6.61 14.51
CA VAL A 82 1.13 -6.98 14.64
C VAL A 82 2.02 -5.75 14.81
N ILE A 83 1.79 -4.70 14.00
CA ILE A 83 2.56 -3.46 14.12
C ILE A 83 2.24 -2.78 15.45
N GLY A 84 0.95 -2.67 15.81
CA GLY A 84 0.51 -2.04 17.05
C GLY A 84 1.07 -2.71 18.30
N SER A 85 1.03 -4.04 18.38
CA SER A 85 1.61 -4.79 19.49
C SER A 85 3.13 -4.62 19.56
N SER A 86 3.80 -4.57 18.41
CA SER A 86 5.25 -4.37 18.35
C SER A 86 5.65 -2.97 18.80
N VAL A 87 4.88 -1.94 18.43
CA VAL A 87 5.09 -0.57 18.92
C VAL A 87 4.89 -0.48 20.42
N GLN A 88 3.83 -1.12 20.94
CA GLN A 88 3.54 -1.13 22.36
C GLN A 88 4.67 -1.78 23.16
N GLN A 89 5.11 -2.97 22.73
CA GLN A 89 6.23 -3.70 23.33
C GLN A 89 7.55 -2.94 23.22
N LEU A 90 7.85 -2.30 22.08
CA LEU A 90 9.04 -1.47 21.92
C LEU A 90 9.01 -0.27 22.88
N THR A 91 7.85 0.36 23.04
CA THR A 91 7.66 1.52 23.92
C THR A 91 7.76 1.12 25.39
N SER A 92 7.24 -0.04 25.79
CA SER A 92 7.35 -0.53 27.17
C SER A 92 8.77 -0.96 27.53
N ASN A 93 9.48 -1.58 26.58
CA ASN A 93 10.81 -2.15 26.81
C ASN A 93 11.95 -1.17 26.45
N ILE A 94 11.62 0.07 26.08
CA ILE A 94 12.60 1.08 25.64
C ILE A 94 13.68 1.33 26.69
N GLY A 95 13.31 1.29 27.98
CA GLY A 95 14.24 1.41 29.10
C GLY A 95 15.20 0.22 29.22
N ASP A 96 14.70 -0.98 28.96
CA ASP A 96 15.51 -2.21 28.98
C ASP A 96 16.47 -2.28 27.80
N TYR A 97 16.05 -1.85 26.61
CA TYR A 97 16.97 -1.73 25.47
C TYR A 97 18.04 -0.66 25.72
N GLN A 98 17.69 0.47 26.34
CA GLN A 98 18.68 1.48 26.74
C GLN A 98 19.68 0.95 27.77
N SER A 99 19.24 0.16 28.74
CA SER A 99 20.13 -0.40 29.78
C SER A 99 21.06 -1.47 29.21
N GLN A 100 20.57 -2.35 28.34
CA GLN A 100 21.38 -3.36 27.64
C GLN A 100 22.43 -2.75 26.71
N ILE A 101 22.04 -1.73 25.94
CA ILE A 101 22.97 -0.96 25.10
C ILE A 101 24.03 -0.29 26.00
N ARG A 102 23.66 0.32 27.12
CA ARG A 102 24.67 0.90 28.04
C ARG A 102 25.63 -0.16 28.60
N GLY A 103 25.14 -1.35 28.93
CA GLY A 103 25.94 -2.47 29.43
C GLY A 103 26.98 -2.96 28.43
N HIS A 104 26.56 -3.35 27.22
CA HIS A 104 27.46 -3.88 26.20
C HIS A 104 28.44 -2.84 25.64
N TYR A 105 28.04 -1.56 25.61
CA TYR A 105 28.91 -0.49 25.13
C TYR A 105 29.89 -0.01 26.20
N GLY A 106 29.59 -0.19 27.50
CA GLY A 106 30.57 0.01 28.57
C GLY A 106 31.81 -0.84 28.36
N ASP A 107 31.63 -2.12 28.00
CA ASP A 107 32.73 -3.05 27.72
C ASP A 107 33.54 -2.65 26.47
N LEU A 108 32.85 -2.18 25.42
CA LEU A 108 33.50 -1.68 24.20
C LEU A 108 34.29 -0.39 24.47
N VAL A 109 33.72 0.57 25.22
CA VAL A 109 34.40 1.82 25.59
C VAL A 109 35.63 1.54 26.45
N VAL A 110 35.56 0.58 27.37
CA VAL A 110 36.72 0.13 28.16
C VAL A 110 37.78 -0.51 27.26
N PHE A 111 37.40 -1.33 26.27
CA PHE A 111 38.33 -1.91 25.29
C PHE A 111 38.99 -0.83 24.40
N LEU A 112 38.22 0.14 23.92
CA LEU A 112 38.69 1.25 23.08
C LEU A 112 39.55 2.25 23.88
N SER A 113 39.30 2.42 25.18
CA SER A 113 40.12 3.25 26.06
C SER A 113 41.56 2.73 26.18
N LYS A 114 41.78 1.40 26.04
CA LYS A 114 43.12 0.80 25.98
C LYS A 114 43.91 1.22 24.74
N TYR A 115 43.23 1.63 23.68
CA TYR A 115 43.83 2.15 22.44
C TYR A 115 43.84 3.69 22.38
N ASN A 116 43.64 4.36 23.53
CA ASN A 116 43.69 5.81 23.70
C ASN A 116 42.59 6.60 22.94
N ILE A 117 41.51 5.91 22.54
CA ILE A 117 40.33 6.53 21.92
C ILE A 117 39.29 6.80 23.02
N LYS A 118 39.14 8.08 23.42
CA LYS A 118 38.12 8.50 24.40
C LYS A 118 36.80 8.78 23.69
N ILE A 119 35.86 7.85 23.78
CA ILE A 119 34.49 8.04 23.32
C ILE A 119 33.65 8.41 24.55
N SER A 120 33.10 9.63 24.56
CA SER A 120 32.19 10.07 25.63
C SER A 120 30.85 9.35 25.49
N SER A 121 30.49 8.55 26.51
CA SER A 121 29.24 7.78 26.55
C SER A 121 27.99 8.67 26.47
N ASP A 122 28.08 9.91 26.95
CA ASP A 122 26.97 10.87 26.97
C ASP A 122 26.60 11.37 25.57
N THR A 123 27.59 11.58 24.68
CA THR A 123 27.34 12.08 23.33
C THR A 123 26.67 11.03 22.44
N LEU A 124 26.97 9.74 22.63
CA LEU A 124 26.33 8.66 21.87
C LEU A 124 24.88 8.40 22.28
N LEU A 125 24.54 8.58 23.56
CA LEU A 125 23.17 8.47 24.05
C LEU A 125 22.29 9.64 23.57
N GLU A 126 22.90 10.79 23.27
CA GLU A 126 22.21 11.93 22.68
C GLU A 126 21.84 11.70 21.20
N TYR A 127 22.66 10.96 20.44
CA TYR A 127 22.37 10.56 19.05
C TYR A 127 21.42 9.35 18.95
N PHE A 128 21.45 8.44 19.91
CA PHE A 128 20.54 7.29 19.98
C PHE A 128 19.27 7.68 20.76
N ASN A 129 18.42 8.54 20.19
CA ASN A 129 17.12 8.88 20.77
C ASN A 129 16.04 7.89 20.28
N PRO A 130 15.69 6.84 21.03
CA PRO A 130 14.71 5.85 20.59
C PRO A 130 13.29 6.45 20.43
N GLY A 131 13.04 7.67 20.91
CA GLY A 131 11.81 8.41 20.66
C GLY A 131 11.58 8.73 19.18
N THR A 132 12.63 8.92 18.37
CA THR A 132 12.47 9.18 16.92
C THR A 132 12.01 7.91 16.18
N ALA A 133 12.58 6.75 16.53
CA ALA A 133 12.12 5.47 16.00
C ALA A 133 10.67 5.18 16.41
N VAL A 134 10.31 5.38 17.68
CA VAL A 134 8.94 5.17 18.17
C VAL A 134 7.94 6.10 17.47
N THR A 135 8.26 7.39 17.31
CA THR A 135 7.37 8.35 16.62
C THR A 135 7.20 8.03 15.14
N MET A 136 8.25 7.57 14.45
CA MET A 136 8.16 7.12 13.06
C MET A 136 7.22 5.93 12.92
N VAL A 137 7.42 4.87 13.73
CA VAL A 137 6.56 3.68 13.66
C VAL A 137 5.12 4.02 14.10
N SER A 138 4.95 4.86 15.12
CA SER A 138 3.61 5.31 15.56
C SER A 138 2.88 6.12 14.48
N SER A 139 3.61 6.92 13.71
CA SER A 139 3.05 7.67 12.57
C SER A 139 2.63 6.74 11.44
N MET A 140 3.36 5.65 11.19
CA MET A 140 2.98 4.62 10.22
C MET A 140 1.70 3.90 10.67
N VAL A 141 1.61 3.52 11.96
CA VAL A 141 0.38 2.91 12.54
C VAL A 141 -0.80 3.87 12.43
N SER A 142 -0.60 5.15 12.74
CA SER A 142 -1.63 6.18 12.64
C SER A 142 -2.08 6.38 11.20
N SER A 143 -1.15 6.37 10.24
CA SER A 143 -1.46 6.47 8.82
C SER A 143 -2.28 5.27 8.33
N LEU A 144 -1.90 4.05 8.74
CA LEU A 144 -2.65 2.83 8.41
C LEU A 144 -4.05 2.87 9.03
N SER A 145 -4.17 3.33 10.27
CA SER A 145 -5.44 3.53 10.98
C SER A 145 -6.32 4.58 10.29
N GLY A 146 -5.74 5.65 9.74
CA GLY A 146 -6.43 6.65 8.95
C GLY A 146 -6.98 6.10 7.62
N VAL A 147 -6.25 5.18 6.98
CA VAL A 147 -6.77 4.44 5.82
C VAL A 147 -7.94 3.54 6.24
N MET A 148 -7.83 2.87 7.41
CA MET A 148 -8.93 2.07 7.95
C MET A 148 -10.19 2.91 8.22
N ALA A 149 -10.06 4.17 8.66
CA ALA A 149 -11.21 5.05 8.84
C ALA A 149 -11.96 5.36 7.53
N ASN A 150 -11.25 5.39 6.40
CA ASN A 150 -11.83 5.60 5.07
C ASN A 150 -12.22 4.28 4.35
N ILE A 151 -12.01 3.13 5.00
CA ILE A 151 -12.14 1.83 4.36
C ILE A 151 -13.57 1.54 3.91
N VAL A 152 -14.59 2.07 4.61
CA VAL A 152 -15.99 1.83 4.28
C VAL A 152 -16.30 2.30 2.86
N LEU A 153 -15.87 3.53 2.51
CA LEU A 153 -16.09 4.08 1.17
C LEU A 153 -15.32 3.27 0.12
N ILE A 154 -14.03 3.00 0.38
CA ILE A 154 -13.18 2.21 -0.51
C ILE A 154 -13.81 0.83 -0.77
N LEU A 155 -14.21 0.12 0.29
CA LEU A 155 -14.83 -1.21 0.19
C LEU A 155 -16.14 -1.15 -0.58
N LEU A 156 -17.01 -0.18 -0.29
CA LEU A 156 -18.26 -0.01 -1.02
C LEU A 156 -17.98 0.20 -2.51
N THR A 157 -17.01 1.04 -2.87
CA THR A 157 -16.63 1.22 -4.27
C THR A 157 -16.02 -0.04 -4.88
N VAL A 158 -15.19 -0.79 -4.14
CA VAL A 158 -14.64 -2.09 -4.60
C VAL A 158 -15.77 -3.08 -4.86
N VAL A 159 -16.78 -3.15 -3.98
CA VAL A 159 -17.97 -3.99 -4.18
C VAL A 159 -18.63 -3.64 -5.50
N PHE A 160 -18.94 -2.36 -5.74
CA PHE A 160 -19.56 -1.91 -6.98
C PHE A 160 -18.69 -2.26 -8.21
N MET A 161 -17.39 -2.00 -8.15
CA MET A 161 -16.46 -2.28 -9.25
C MET A 161 -16.34 -3.79 -9.53
N LEU A 162 -16.32 -4.64 -8.51
CA LEU A 162 -16.31 -6.09 -8.67
C LEU A 162 -17.63 -6.60 -9.24
N PHE A 163 -18.78 -6.07 -8.81
CA PHE A 163 -20.07 -6.43 -9.43
C PHE A 163 -20.15 -5.99 -10.89
N GLU A 164 -19.75 -4.75 -11.19
CA GLU A 164 -19.85 -4.18 -12.53
C GLU A 164 -18.79 -4.75 -13.50
N GLY A 165 -17.69 -5.30 -12.99
CA GLY A 165 -16.59 -5.86 -13.79
C GLY A 165 -16.99 -6.94 -14.81
N ASP A 166 -18.05 -7.74 -14.57
CA ASP A 166 -18.53 -8.75 -15.55
C ASP A 166 -19.48 -8.16 -16.60
N VAL A 167 -20.04 -6.98 -16.31
CA VAL A 167 -21.08 -6.34 -17.11
C VAL A 167 -20.48 -5.24 -17.99
N LEU A 168 -19.41 -4.60 -17.51
CA LEU A 168 -18.75 -3.48 -18.19
C LEU A 168 -18.18 -3.87 -19.57
N PRO A 169 -17.46 -5.00 -19.75
CA PRO A 169 -16.97 -5.39 -21.07
C PRO A 169 -18.12 -5.62 -22.06
N LYS A 170 -19.25 -6.18 -21.60
CA LYS A 170 -20.45 -6.40 -22.43
C LYS A 170 -21.10 -5.08 -22.86
N LYS A 171 -21.20 -4.10 -21.96
CA LYS A 171 -21.71 -2.75 -22.28
C LYS A 171 -20.79 -2.03 -23.27
N LEU A 172 -19.46 -2.11 -23.07
CA LEU A 172 -18.48 -1.48 -23.97
C LEU A 172 -18.51 -2.10 -25.37
N HIS A 173 -18.74 -3.41 -25.47
CA HIS A 173 -18.87 -4.13 -26.74
C HIS A 173 -20.01 -3.58 -27.61
N LEU A 174 -21.09 -3.10 -26.99
CA LEU A 174 -22.24 -2.51 -27.68
C LEU A 174 -22.03 -1.05 -28.10
N MET A 175 -21.03 -0.35 -27.53
CA MET A 175 -20.79 1.08 -27.75
C MET A 175 -19.68 1.37 -28.77
N PHE A 176 -18.73 0.43 -28.97
CA PHE A 176 -17.60 0.62 -29.88
C PHE A 176 -17.82 -0.06 -31.24
N LYS A 177 -17.34 0.58 -32.31
CA LYS A 177 -17.37 0.05 -33.69
C LYS A 177 -16.39 -1.12 -33.92
N ASP A 178 -15.31 -1.19 -33.14
CA ASP A 178 -14.26 -2.22 -33.25
C ASP A 178 -13.88 -2.73 -31.84
N PRO A 179 -14.82 -3.38 -31.14
CA PRO A 179 -14.70 -3.72 -29.72
C PRO A 179 -13.71 -4.86 -29.45
N ASP A 180 -13.63 -5.85 -30.33
CA ASP A 180 -12.82 -7.07 -30.13
C ASP A 180 -11.33 -6.77 -29.95
N PHE A 181 -10.76 -5.91 -30.81
CA PHE A 181 -9.33 -5.60 -30.74
C PHE A 181 -8.95 -4.81 -29.48
N LYS A 182 -9.77 -3.83 -29.10
CA LYS A 182 -9.49 -2.97 -27.92
C LYS A 182 -9.73 -3.69 -26.60
N LEU A 183 -10.78 -4.52 -26.53
CA LEU A 183 -11.06 -5.31 -25.33
C LEU A 183 -10.02 -6.40 -25.11
N ALA A 184 -9.54 -7.06 -26.17
CA ALA A 184 -8.46 -8.04 -26.06
C ALA A 184 -7.13 -7.44 -25.54
N GLN A 185 -6.83 -6.18 -25.87
CA GLN A 185 -5.66 -5.50 -25.30
C GLN A 185 -5.85 -5.18 -23.82
N LEU A 186 -7.06 -4.75 -23.43
CA LEU A 186 -7.40 -4.50 -22.03
C LEU A 186 -7.29 -5.79 -21.20
N ASP A 187 -7.83 -6.89 -21.69
CA ASP A 187 -7.75 -8.19 -21.01
C ASP A 187 -6.30 -8.65 -20.82
N LYS A 188 -5.47 -8.53 -21.87
CA LYS A 188 -4.03 -8.84 -21.78
C LYS A 188 -3.31 -7.97 -20.74
N PHE A 189 -3.64 -6.68 -20.68
CA PHE A 189 -3.08 -5.76 -19.69
C PHE A 189 -3.49 -6.16 -18.27
N LEU A 190 -4.78 -6.40 -18.05
CA LEU A 190 -5.33 -6.82 -16.75
C LEU A 190 -4.72 -8.16 -16.29
N ASP A 191 -4.59 -9.13 -17.20
CA ASP A 191 -3.94 -10.41 -16.91
C ASP A 191 -2.45 -10.24 -16.57
N SER A 192 -1.76 -9.33 -17.25
CA SER A 192 -0.35 -9.03 -16.97
C SER A 192 -0.18 -8.39 -15.60
N VAL A 193 -1.05 -7.44 -15.24
CA VAL A 193 -1.08 -6.81 -13.92
C VAL A 193 -1.36 -7.86 -12.83
N ASN A 194 -2.36 -8.71 -13.05
CA ASN A 194 -2.72 -9.77 -12.09
C ASN A 194 -1.59 -10.79 -11.90
N LYS A 195 -0.96 -11.25 -12.98
CA LYS A 195 0.21 -12.15 -12.88
C LYS A 195 1.37 -11.50 -12.16
N TYR A 196 1.71 -10.25 -12.48
CA TYR A 196 2.78 -9.53 -11.82
C TYR A 196 2.52 -9.40 -10.32
N VAL A 197 1.33 -8.94 -9.94
CA VAL A 197 0.95 -8.78 -8.52
C VAL A 197 0.96 -10.13 -7.81
N ALA A 198 0.45 -11.20 -8.43
CA ALA A 198 0.44 -12.54 -7.84
C ALA A 198 1.86 -13.08 -7.59
N ILE A 199 2.73 -13.01 -8.60
CA ILE A 199 4.13 -13.44 -8.47
C ILE A 199 4.81 -12.66 -7.35
N LYS A 200 4.61 -11.34 -7.34
CA LYS A 200 5.25 -10.48 -6.35
C LYS A 200 4.73 -10.70 -4.94
N THR A 201 3.43 -10.91 -4.79
CA THR A 201 2.81 -11.28 -3.50
C THR A 201 3.43 -12.57 -2.98
N LEU A 202 3.54 -13.61 -3.83
CA LEU A 202 4.07 -14.91 -3.43
C LEU A 202 5.54 -14.81 -3.03
N VAL A 203 6.37 -14.15 -3.84
CA VAL A 203 7.79 -13.93 -3.53
C VAL A 203 7.93 -13.14 -2.23
N SER A 204 7.19 -12.05 -2.05
CA SER A 204 7.23 -11.27 -0.81
C SER A 204 6.80 -12.08 0.41
N ILE A 205 5.74 -12.90 0.29
CA ILE A 205 5.28 -13.77 1.40
C ILE A 205 6.41 -14.74 1.76
N ALA A 206 7.02 -15.37 0.77
CA ALA A 206 8.15 -16.28 1.00
C ALA A 206 9.32 -15.57 1.68
N THR A 207 9.68 -14.36 1.24
CA THR A 207 10.73 -13.54 1.86
C THR A 207 10.38 -13.21 3.31
N GLY A 208 9.16 -12.74 3.58
CA GLY A 208 8.73 -12.38 4.92
C GLY A 208 8.71 -13.57 5.88
N ILE A 209 8.21 -14.72 5.42
CA ILE A 209 8.22 -15.97 6.20
C ILE A 209 9.66 -16.43 6.46
N THR A 210 10.52 -16.39 5.44
CA THR A 210 11.92 -16.82 5.57
C THR A 210 12.67 -15.96 6.58
N VAL A 211 12.54 -14.64 6.47
CA VAL A 211 13.17 -13.69 7.42
C VAL A 211 12.57 -13.84 8.82
N GLY A 212 11.24 -13.95 8.93
CA GLY A 212 10.58 -14.12 10.22
C GLY A 212 10.95 -15.42 10.93
N LEU A 213 11.03 -16.54 10.20
CA LEU A 213 11.48 -17.82 10.74
C LEU A 213 12.95 -17.78 11.15
N MET A 214 13.82 -17.16 10.34
CA MET A 214 15.23 -17.02 10.67
C MET A 214 15.43 -16.23 11.97
N LEU A 215 14.71 -15.13 12.14
CA LEU A 215 14.78 -14.31 13.35
C LEU A 215 14.16 -15.01 14.56
N PHE A 216 13.07 -15.76 14.38
CA PHE A 216 12.49 -16.59 15.43
C PHE A 216 13.48 -17.64 15.93
N LEU A 217 14.19 -18.33 15.02
CA LEU A 217 15.22 -19.32 15.38
C LEU A 217 16.43 -18.70 16.09
N MET A 218 16.66 -17.40 15.91
CA MET A 218 17.75 -16.64 16.55
C MET A 218 17.31 -15.98 17.86
N ASP A 219 16.11 -16.25 18.37
CA ASP A 219 15.50 -15.60 19.54
C ASP A 219 15.55 -14.07 19.47
N VAL A 220 15.36 -13.51 18.27
CA VAL A 220 15.31 -12.06 18.07
C VAL A 220 13.90 -11.56 18.37
N ASP A 221 13.82 -10.54 19.23
CA ASP A 221 12.57 -9.84 19.53
C ASP A 221 11.88 -9.34 18.25
N PHE A 222 10.55 -9.29 18.27
CA PHE A 222 9.75 -8.76 17.15
C PHE A 222 9.96 -9.48 15.80
N TYR A 223 10.36 -10.75 15.78
CA TYR A 223 10.55 -11.53 14.55
C TYR A 223 9.38 -11.41 13.55
N LEU A 224 8.15 -11.32 14.06
CA LEU A 224 6.93 -11.17 13.25
C LEU A 224 6.84 -9.79 12.57
N LEU A 225 7.25 -8.72 13.28
CA LEU A 225 7.35 -7.36 12.71
C LEU A 225 8.42 -7.33 11.61
N TRP A 226 9.59 -7.89 11.89
CA TRP A 226 10.69 -7.91 10.93
C TRP A 226 10.37 -8.73 9.68
N GLY A 227 9.70 -9.88 9.83
CA GLY A 227 9.17 -10.65 8.70
C GLY A 227 8.14 -9.84 7.89
N LEU A 228 7.26 -9.09 8.55
CA LEU A 228 6.31 -8.19 7.89
C LEU A 228 7.03 -7.06 7.14
N ILE A 229 8.05 -6.43 7.74
CA ILE A 229 8.84 -5.39 7.08
C ILE A 229 9.56 -5.96 5.86
N ALA A 230 10.16 -7.15 5.96
CA ALA A 230 10.80 -7.82 4.84
C ALA A 230 9.80 -8.13 3.71
N PHE A 231 8.59 -8.59 4.05
CA PHE A 231 7.49 -8.74 3.10
C PHE A 231 7.18 -7.41 2.40
N LEU A 232 6.96 -6.34 3.16
CA LEU A 232 6.56 -5.03 2.63
C LEU A 232 7.64 -4.42 1.74
N LEU A 233 8.90 -4.43 2.20
CA LEU A 233 10.03 -3.87 1.44
C LEU A 233 10.26 -4.64 0.14
N ASN A 234 10.11 -5.97 0.15
CA ASN A 234 10.20 -6.78 -1.06
C ASN A 234 9.00 -6.55 -2.00
N TYR A 235 7.83 -6.21 -1.43
CA TYR A 235 6.60 -5.99 -2.20
C TYR A 235 6.61 -4.67 -2.97
N VAL A 236 7.26 -3.62 -2.44
CA VAL A 236 7.45 -2.37 -3.18
C VAL A 236 8.29 -2.63 -4.45
N PRO A 237 7.88 -2.17 -5.64
CA PRO A 237 8.70 -2.26 -6.85
C PRO A 237 10.03 -1.55 -6.65
N ASN A 238 11.09 -2.32 -6.38
CA ASN A 238 12.43 -1.87 -6.68
C ASN A 238 12.58 -1.98 -8.19
N ILE A 239 12.78 -0.82 -8.81
CA ILE A 239 12.98 -0.63 -10.25
C ILE A 239 14.29 -1.31 -10.63
#